data_AF-A0AB37DEJ0-F1
#
_entry.id   AF-A0AB37DEJ0-F1
#
_cell.length_a   1.000
_cell.length_b   1.000
_cell.length_c   1.000
_cell.angle_alpha   90.00
_cell.angle_beta   90.00
_cell.angle_gamma   90.00
#
_symmetry.space_group_name_H-M   'P 1'
#
loop_
_entity.id
_entity.type
_entity.pdbx_description
1 polymer ?
#
loop_
_entity_poly.entity_id
_entity_poly.type
_entity_poly.pdbx_seq_one_letter_code
_entity_poly.pdbx_strand_id
1 'polypeptide(L)'
;MFGLNEIKENYPKHYKDVGIAEQESIAFVAGAVKGGITPIWFENSTLLQRAYDQLSHDVATNDLPVVMVVIGGGVTNTSKTHVGVFDNMMIANWPN
;
A
#
# COMPACT_ATOMS: atom_id res chain seq x y z
N MET A 1 6.68 -7.04 10.44
CA MET A 1 6.27 -7.77 9.23
C MET A 1 7.21 -7.50 8.06
N PHE A 2 7.52 -6.25 7.74
CA PHE A 2 8.39 -5.89 6.60
C PHE A 2 9.88 -5.69 6.91
N GLY A 3 10.29 -5.61 8.18
CA GLY A 3 11.72 -5.47 8.53
C GLY A 3 12.37 -4.15 8.11
N LEU A 4 11.61 -3.05 8.03
CA LEU A 4 12.07 -1.78 7.44
C LEU A 4 12.99 -0.92 8.34
N ASN A 5 13.38 -1.40 9.53
CA ASN A 5 14.19 -0.63 10.47
C ASN A 5 15.53 -0.21 9.86
N GLU A 6 16.20 -1.12 9.16
CA GLU A 6 17.48 -0.83 8.50
C GLU A 6 17.32 0.22 7.39
N ILE A 7 16.23 0.16 6.60
CA ILE A 7 15.94 1.17 5.58
C ILE A 7 15.66 2.53 6.22
N LYS A 8 14.88 2.55 7.31
CA LYS A 8 14.57 3.76 8.07
C LYS A 8 15.83 4.41 8.66
N GLU A 9 16.76 3.62 9.18
CA GLU A 9 17.99 4.09 9.80
C GLU A 9 19.02 4.56 8.78
N ASN A 10 19.23 3.79 7.69
CA ASN A 10 20.23 4.09 6.67
C ASN A 10 19.77 5.14 5.65
N TYR A 11 18.46 5.22 5.38
CA TYR A 11 17.87 6.10 4.37
C TYR A 11 16.69 6.93 4.91
N PRO A 12 16.86 7.70 6.01
CA PRO A 12 15.75 8.39 6.69
C PRO A 12 15.04 9.42 5.81
N LYS A 13 15.71 9.98 4.78
CA LYS A 13 15.10 10.91 3.81
C LYS A 13 14.21 10.22 2.77
N HIS A 14 14.36 8.90 2.60
CA HIS A 14 13.61 8.08 1.64
C HIS A 14 12.59 7.17 2.34
N TYR A 15 12.42 7.32 3.65
CA TYR A 15 11.48 6.55 4.45
C TYR A 15 10.40 7.48 5.00
N LYS A 16 9.13 7.16 4.71
CA LYS A 16 7.98 7.87 5.25
C LYS A 16 7.06 6.88 5.94
N ASP A 17 6.78 7.16 7.20
CA ASP A 17 5.80 6.45 8.02
C ASP A 17 4.65 7.43 8.29
N VAL A 18 3.43 7.05 7.89
CA VAL A 18 2.21 7.85 8.13
C VAL A 18 1.43 7.35 9.35
N GLY A 19 1.96 6.35 10.06
CA GLY A 19 1.23 5.66 11.13
C GLY A 19 0.09 4.80 10.59
N ILE A 20 -0.96 4.64 11.39
CA ILE A 20 -2.13 3.82 11.06
C ILE A 20 -3.10 4.66 10.21
N ALA A 21 -2.66 5.01 9.01
CA ALA A 21 -3.36 5.90 8.10
C ALA A 21 -3.20 5.42 6.66
N GLU A 22 -3.74 4.24 6.35
CA GLU A 22 -3.52 3.58 5.05
C GLU A 22 -4.01 4.44 3.87
N GLN A 23 -5.10 5.19 4.06
CA GLN A 23 -5.62 6.15 3.07
C GLN A 23 -4.62 7.27 2.77
N GLU A 24 -4.05 7.88 3.83
CA GLU A 24 -3.03 8.92 3.68
C GLU A 24 -1.76 8.34 3.03
N SER A 25 -1.40 7.10 3.38
CA SER A 25 -0.17 6.46 2.89
C SER A 25 -0.15 6.37 1.36
N ILE A 26 -1.23 5.91 0.75
CA ILE A 26 -1.31 5.73 -0.71
C ILE A 26 -1.59 7.06 -1.42
N ALA A 27 -2.34 7.98 -0.81
CA ALA A 27 -2.54 9.32 -1.35
C ALA A 27 -1.21 10.11 -1.40
N PHE A 28 -0.38 9.97 -0.34
CA PHE A 28 0.99 10.50 -0.33
C PHE A 28 1.83 9.90 -1.45
N VAL A 29 1.77 8.58 -1.63
CA VAL A 29 2.47 7.87 -2.72
C VAL A 29 2.03 8.38 -4.10
N ALA A 30 0.74 8.56 -4.34
CA ALA A 30 0.22 9.13 -5.59
C ALA A 30 0.77 10.54 -5.85
N GLY A 31 0.79 11.39 -4.82
CA GLY A 31 1.41 12.72 -4.90
C GLY A 31 2.92 12.66 -5.16
N ALA A 32 3.63 11.75 -4.50
CA ALA A 32 5.07 11.56 -4.67
C ALA A 32 5.43 11.12 -6.10
N VAL A 33 4.66 10.19 -6.69
CA VAL A 33 4.81 9.78 -8.10
C VAL A 33 4.64 10.96 -9.03
N LYS A 34 3.60 11.79 -8.84
CA LYS A 34 3.41 13.02 -9.63
C LYS A 34 4.54 14.03 -9.44
N GLY A 35 5.22 14.00 -8.29
CA GLY A 35 6.43 14.78 -8.00
C GLY A 35 7.73 14.20 -8.58
N GLY A 36 7.67 13.10 -9.34
CA GLY A 36 8.83 12.49 -9.98
C GLY A 36 9.59 11.48 -9.10
N ILE A 37 9.01 11.06 -7.97
CA ILE A 37 9.59 10.03 -7.10
C ILE A 37 9.10 8.65 -7.55
N THR A 38 9.91 7.61 -7.37
CA THR A 38 9.50 6.21 -7.57
C THR A 38 9.36 5.52 -6.21
N PRO A 39 8.19 5.61 -5.55
CA PRO A 39 7.96 5.03 -4.23
C PRO A 39 7.70 3.52 -4.31
N ILE A 40 8.10 2.82 -3.25
CA ILE A 40 7.66 1.45 -2.95
C ILE A 40 6.73 1.54 -1.75
N TRP A 41 5.48 1.14 -1.92
CA TRP A 41 4.47 1.17 -0.89
C TRP A 41 4.31 -0.22 -0.27
N PHE A 42 4.44 -0.33 1.05
CA PHE A 42 4.37 -1.58 1.79
C PHE A 42 3.08 -1.62 2.61
N GLU A 43 2.24 -2.64 2.40
CA GLU A 43 0.96 -2.73 3.10
C GLU A 43 0.52 -4.17 3.37
N ASN A 44 -0.22 -4.38 4.45
CA ASN A 44 -0.84 -5.68 4.71
C ASN A 44 -2.11 -5.84 3.86
N SER A 45 -2.30 -7.02 3.28
CA SER A 45 -3.48 -7.40 2.51
C SER A 45 -4.81 -6.99 3.16
N THR A 46 -4.99 -7.19 4.47
CA THR A 46 -6.23 -6.78 5.14
C THR A 46 -6.42 -5.29 5.30
N LEU A 47 -5.31 -4.55 5.34
CA LEU A 47 -5.34 -3.10 5.56
C LEU A 47 -5.52 -2.33 4.24
N LEU A 48 -5.24 -2.96 3.09
CA LEU A 48 -5.64 -2.45 1.77
C LEU A 48 -7.12 -2.09 1.70
N GLN A 49 -7.98 -2.80 2.45
CA GLN A 49 -9.42 -2.52 2.54
C GLN A 49 -9.72 -1.09 2.98
N ARG A 50 -8.84 -0.46 3.77
CA ARG A 50 -9.01 0.93 4.21
C ARG A 50 -8.66 1.95 3.12
N ALA A 51 -7.78 1.56 2.19
CA ALA A 51 -7.24 2.41 1.13
C ALA A 51 -7.86 2.15 -0.26
N TYR A 52 -8.98 1.42 -0.32
CA TYR A 52 -9.63 1.01 -1.57
C TYR A 52 -9.91 2.18 -2.51
N ASP A 53 -10.50 3.25 -1.98
CA ASP A 53 -10.89 4.43 -2.76
C ASP A 53 -9.66 5.12 -3.36
N GLN A 54 -8.62 5.36 -2.56
CA GLN A 54 -7.41 6.04 -3.03
C GLN A 54 -6.63 5.19 -4.04
N LEU A 55 -6.57 3.87 -3.84
CA LEU A 55 -5.96 2.97 -4.83
C LEU A 55 -6.71 3.01 -6.18
N SER A 56 -8.03 2.98 -6.16
CA SER A 56 -8.85 3.06 -7.37
C SER A 56 -8.78 4.44 -8.04
N HIS A 57 -9.02 5.51 -7.27
CA HIS A 57 -9.20 6.86 -7.80
C HIS A 57 -7.91 7.66 -7.93
N ASP A 58 -7.02 7.62 -6.92
CA ASP A 58 -5.81 8.44 -6.94
C ASP A 58 -4.69 7.77 -7.75
N VAL A 59 -4.64 6.43 -7.76
CA VAL A 59 -3.58 5.65 -8.42
C VAL A 59 -4.03 5.06 -9.76
N ALA A 60 -4.95 4.08 -9.74
CA ALA A 60 -5.29 3.29 -10.93
C ALA A 60 -5.91 4.16 -12.04
N THR A 61 -6.92 4.98 -11.71
CA THR A 61 -7.57 5.91 -12.66
C THR A 61 -6.60 6.93 -13.28
N ASN A 62 -5.48 7.22 -12.62
CA ASN A 62 -4.48 8.20 -13.08
C ASN A 62 -3.28 7.53 -13.77
N ASP A 63 -3.31 6.21 -14.03
CA ASP A 63 -2.20 5.43 -14.59
C ASP A 63 -0.86 5.63 -13.86
N LEU A 64 -0.89 5.82 -12.53
CA LEU A 64 0.32 6.14 -11.77
C LEU A 64 1.20 4.88 -11.57
N PRO A 65 2.51 4.94 -11.90
CA PRO A 65 3.42 3.82 -11.70
C PRO A 65 3.79 3.65 -10.22
N VAL A 66 2.95 2.94 -9.47
CA VAL A 66 3.17 2.61 -8.05
C VAL A 66 3.59 1.16 -7.91
N VAL A 67 4.69 0.91 -7.19
CA VAL A 67 5.08 -0.44 -6.80
C VAL A 67 4.51 -0.75 -5.43
N MET A 68 3.69 -1.79 -5.35
CA MET A 68 3.07 -2.26 -4.11
C MET A 68 3.71 -3.56 -3.63
N VAL A 69 4.11 -3.62 -2.36
CA VAL A 69 4.57 -4.83 -1.69
C VAL A 69 3.53 -5.21 -0.65
N VAL A 70 2.69 -6.19 -1.02
CA VAL A 70 1.58 -6.66 -0.20
C VAL A 70 1.93 -8.00 0.43
N ILE A 71 1.69 -8.13 1.75
CA ILE A 71 1.88 -9.39 2.47
C ILE A 71 0.68 -9.72 3.35
N GLY A 72 0.57 -10.97 3.78
CA GLY A 72 -0.57 -11.42 4.59
C GLY A 72 -1.80 -11.79 3.77
N GLY A 73 -1.64 -11.93 2.44
CA GLY A 73 -2.68 -12.48 1.57
C GLY A 73 -2.96 -13.96 1.89
N GLY A 74 -4.21 -14.36 1.73
CA GLY A 74 -4.71 -15.70 1.97
C GLY A 74 -5.31 -15.94 3.36
N VAL A 75 -5.69 -17.20 3.58
CA VAL A 75 -6.26 -17.66 4.86
C VAL A 75 -5.12 -17.94 5.83
N THR A 76 -5.22 -17.35 7.02
CA THR A 76 -4.26 -17.57 8.11
C THR A 76 -5.01 -18.03 9.36
N ASN A 77 -4.31 -18.71 10.27
CA ASN A 77 -4.89 -19.12 11.56
C ASN A 77 -4.92 -17.96 12.58
N THR A 78 -4.99 -16.72 12.08
CA THR A 78 -5.05 -15.50 12.90
C THR A 78 -6.52 -15.11 13.13
N SER A 79 -6.76 -13.91 13.66
CA SER A 79 -8.11 -13.39 13.85
C SER A 79 -8.89 -13.37 12.53
N LYS A 80 -10.21 -13.61 12.60
CA LYS A 80 -11.14 -13.42 11.48
C LYS A 80 -11.01 -12.03 10.83
N THR A 81 -10.55 -11.04 11.59
CA THR A 81 -10.34 -9.65 11.13
C THR A 81 -9.04 -9.43 10.34
N HIS A 82 -8.13 -10.41 10.30
CA HIS A 82 -6.82 -10.31 9.65
C HIS A 82 -6.65 -11.36 8.54
N VAL A 83 -7.76 -11.85 7.98
CA VAL A 83 -7.78 -12.76 6.84
C VAL A 83 -7.72 -11.97 5.52
N GLY A 84 -6.57 -12.03 4.85
CA GLY A 84 -6.26 -11.28 3.63
C GLY A 84 -6.75 -11.94 2.35
N VAL A 85 -8.04 -12.27 2.25
CA VAL A 85 -8.59 -13.00 1.09
C VAL A 85 -9.25 -12.11 0.04
N PHE A 86 -9.36 -10.80 0.31
CA PHE A 86 -10.09 -9.87 -0.55
C PHE A 86 -9.17 -9.02 -1.43
N ASP A 87 -7.87 -8.98 -1.18
CA ASP A 87 -6.89 -8.15 -1.89
C ASP A 87 -6.96 -8.32 -3.41
N ASN A 88 -6.78 -9.54 -3.91
CA ASN A 88 -6.81 -9.81 -5.35
C ASN A 88 -8.16 -9.40 -5.97
N MET A 89 -9.27 -9.70 -5.29
CA MET A 89 -10.61 -9.39 -5.81
C MET A 89 -10.94 -7.90 -5.78
N MET A 90 -10.36 -7.15 -4.85
CA MET A 90 -10.52 -5.71 -4.78
C MET A 90 -9.79 -4.98 -5.89
N ILE A 91 -8.58 -5.45 -6.26
CA ILE A 91 -7.71 -4.72 -7.18
C ILE A 91 -7.80 -5.22 -8.62
N ALA A 92 -8.13 -6.49 -8.85
CA ALA A 92 -8.08 -7.11 -10.18
C ALA A 92 -9.10 -6.53 -11.19
N ASN A 93 -10.12 -5.82 -10.72
CA ASN A 93 -11.13 -5.20 -11.56
C ASN A 93 -10.88 -3.72 -11.88
N TRP A 94 -9.77 -3.14 -11.39
CA TRP A 94 -9.43 -1.76 -11.70
C TRP A 94 -8.77 -1.69 -13.08
N PRO A 95 -9.04 -0.62 -13.87
CA PRO A 95 -8.27 -0.34 -15.07
C PRO A 95 -6.83 0.07 -14.69
N ASN A 96 -5.85 -0.30 -15.53
CA ASN A 96 -4.37 -0.25 -15.32
C ASN A 96 -3.78 -1.51 -14.68
#